data_AF-A0AAE1SVV1-F1
#
_entry.id   AF-A0AAE1SVV1-F1
#
_cell.length_a   1.000
_cell.length_b   1.000
_cell.length_c   1.000
_cell.angle_alpha   90.00
_cell.angle_beta   90.00
_cell.angle_gamma   90.00
#
_symmetry.space_group_name_H-M   'P 1'
#
loop_
_entity.id
_entity.type
_entity.pdbx_description
1 polymer ?
#
loop_
_entity_poly.entity_id
_entity_poly.type
_entity_poly.pdbx_seq_one_letter_code
_entity_poly.pdbx_strand_id
1 'polypeptide(L)'
;MTWLARNEKDKAIEESNELLKVLEEGIAKDFPKRSPFLNGENPGILDVVIGSSACNAEAFNEAIGGRDLTLEKYQCLYELVIALKNIPMMKQLLPIHHDLVAKIRKKFNLNQEV
;
A
#
# COMPACT_ATOMS: atom_id res chain seq x y z
N MET A 1 29.48 2.53 6.07
CA MET A 1 28.21 2.27 6.78
C MET A 1 26.99 2.83 6.05
N THR A 2 26.99 4.10 5.61
CA THR A 2 25.86 4.73 4.87
C THR A 2 25.54 4.08 3.52
N TRP A 3 26.53 3.55 2.80
CA TRP A 3 26.31 2.88 1.51
C TRP A 3 25.56 1.54 1.64
N LEU A 4 25.92 0.72 2.64
CA LEU A 4 25.24 -0.55 2.92
C LEU A 4 23.77 -0.34 3.30
N ALA A 5 23.50 0.66 4.15
CA ALA A 5 22.13 1.00 4.56
C ALA A 5 21.27 1.54 3.40
N ARG A 6 21.86 2.23 2.43
CA ARG A 6 21.16 2.65 1.20
C ARG A 6 20.81 1.44 0.34
N ASN A 7 21.76 0.54 0.15
CA ASN A 7 21.58 -0.69 -0.61
C ASN A 7 20.50 -1.61 0.00
N GLU A 8 20.44 -1.73 1.32
CA GLU A 8 19.39 -2.52 2.01
C GLU A 8 17.98 -1.93 1.81
N LYS A 9 17.84 -0.60 1.86
CA LYS A 9 16.55 0.07 1.60
C LYS A 9 16.09 -0.13 0.16
N ASP A 10 17.02 0.03 -0.79
CA ASP A 10 16.71 -0.10 -2.22
C ASP A 10 16.33 -1.57 -2.55
N LYS A 11 17.02 -2.54 -1.95
CA LYS A 11 16.66 -3.97 -2.03
C LYS A 11 15.28 -4.27 -1.44
N ALA A 12 14.94 -3.68 -0.29
CA ALA A 12 13.63 -3.88 0.33
C ALA A 12 12.48 -3.29 -0.51
N ILE A 13 12.74 -2.20 -1.24
CA ILE A 13 11.78 -1.61 -2.19
C ILE A 13 11.58 -2.52 -3.40
N GLU A 14 12.67 -3.06 -3.94
CA GLU A 14 12.62 -4.04 -5.03
C GLU A 14 11.81 -5.28 -4.63
N GLU A 15 12.15 -5.90 -3.51
CA GLU A 15 11.43 -7.07 -2.97
C GLU A 15 9.94 -6.76 -2.72
N SER A 16 9.62 -5.57 -2.20
CA SER A 16 8.22 -5.15 -2.00
C SER A 16 7.47 -5.04 -3.33
N ASN A 17 8.10 -4.48 -4.37
CA ASN A 17 7.49 -4.35 -5.69
C ASN A 17 7.31 -5.72 -6.38
N GLU A 18 8.23 -6.67 -6.17
CA GLU A 18 8.07 -8.05 -6.64
C GLU A 18 6.87 -8.74 -5.96
N LEU A 19 6.73 -8.58 -4.65
CA LEU A 19 5.59 -9.14 -3.90
C LEU A 19 4.26 -8.53 -4.34
N LEU A 20 4.21 -7.21 -4.54
CA LEU A 20 3.02 -6.54 -5.06
C LEU A 20 2.67 -7.02 -6.47
N LYS A 21 3.67 -7.29 -7.31
CA LYS A 21 3.46 -7.85 -8.65
C LYS A 21 2.87 -9.26 -8.59
N VAL A 22 3.40 -10.14 -7.74
CA VAL A 22 2.84 -11.49 -7.54
C VAL A 22 1.39 -11.41 -7.05
N LEU A 23 1.08 -10.49 -6.15
CA LEU A 23 -0.28 -10.29 -5.65
C LEU A 23 -1.22 -9.77 -6.76
N GLU A 24 -0.79 -8.79 -7.55
CA GLU A 24 -1.52 -8.25 -8.71
C GLU A 24 -1.86 -9.37 -9.71
N GLU A 25 -0.86 -10.17 -10.11
CA GLU A 25 -1.02 -11.28 -11.05
C GLU A 25 -1.96 -12.37 -10.49
N GLY A 26 -1.82 -12.69 -9.20
CA GLY A 26 -2.70 -13.63 -8.51
C GLY A 26 -4.15 -13.14 -8.47
N ILE A 27 -4.37 -11.85 -8.18
CA ILE A 27 -5.70 -11.24 -8.21
C ILE A 27 -6.32 -11.35 -9.61
N ALA A 28 -5.57 -10.98 -10.66
CA ALA A 28 -6.06 -11.02 -12.03
C ALA A 28 -6.41 -12.44 -12.50
N LYS A 29 -5.61 -13.43 -12.09
CA LYS A 29 -5.79 -14.84 -12.46
C LYS A 29 -6.93 -15.52 -11.70
N ASP A 30 -6.96 -15.36 -10.37
CA ASP A 30 -7.81 -16.16 -9.49
C ASP A 30 -9.17 -15.49 -9.25
N PHE A 31 -9.28 -14.18 -9.48
CA PHE A 31 -10.50 -13.40 -9.27
C PHE A 31 -10.95 -12.64 -10.54
N PRO A 32 -11.13 -13.32 -11.69
CA PRO A 32 -11.47 -12.68 -12.97
C PRO A 32 -12.86 -12.03 -12.99
N LYS A 33 -13.71 -12.33 -12.01
CA LYS A 33 -15.07 -11.79 -11.86
C LYS A 33 -15.23 -10.88 -10.63
N ARG A 34 -14.13 -10.33 -10.09
CA ARG A 34 -14.20 -9.38 -8.97
C ARG A 34 -15.07 -8.18 -9.33
N SER A 35 -15.84 -7.64 -8.38
CA SER A 35 -16.63 -6.43 -8.62
C SER A 35 -17.31 -5.92 -7.34
N PRO A 36 -16.85 -4.81 -6.71
CA PRO A 36 -15.55 -4.18 -6.86
C PRO A 36 -14.46 -4.86 -6.02
N PHE A 37 -14.85 -5.82 -5.16
CA PHE A 37 -13.97 -6.58 -4.28
C PHE A 37 -13.70 -7.97 -4.83
N LEU A 38 -12.68 -8.65 -4.29
CA LEU A 38 -12.32 -10.01 -4.64
C LEU A 38 -13.45 -11.01 -4.34
N ASN A 39 -14.24 -10.74 -3.29
CA ASN A 39 -15.43 -11.50 -2.94
C ASN A 39 -16.72 -11.01 -3.65
N GLY A 40 -16.60 -10.23 -4.74
CA GLY A 40 -17.72 -9.63 -5.45
C GLY A 40 -18.17 -8.32 -4.81
N GLU A 41 -19.48 -8.18 -4.56
CA GLU A 41 -20.07 -6.89 -4.16
C GLU A 41 -19.66 -6.41 -2.77
N ASN A 42 -19.29 -7.35 -1.88
CA ASN A 42 -18.91 -7.06 -0.51
C ASN A 42 -17.46 -7.47 -0.25
N PRO A 43 -16.70 -6.73 0.56
CA PRO A 43 -15.33 -7.09 0.89
C PRO A 43 -15.31 -8.40 1.68
N GLY A 44 -14.46 -9.33 1.23
CA GLY A 44 -14.12 -10.55 1.95
C GLY A 44 -12.88 -10.36 2.84
N ILE A 45 -12.42 -11.46 3.45
CA ILE A 45 -11.26 -11.44 4.35
C ILE A 45 -10.00 -10.98 3.62
N LEU A 46 -9.78 -11.45 2.38
CA LEU A 46 -8.60 -11.08 1.60
C LEU A 46 -8.58 -9.59 1.28
N ASP A 47 -9.74 -9.01 0.94
CA ASP A 47 -9.88 -7.57 0.71
C ASP A 47 -9.49 -6.76 1.96
N VAL A 48 -9.93 -7.21 3.15
CA VAL A 48 -9.59 -6.55 4.42
C VAL A 48 -8.10 -6.66 4.73
N VAL A 49 -7.50 -7.83 4.53
CA VAL A 49 -6.06 -8.04 4.75
C VAL A 49 -5.24 -7.11 3.84
N ILE A 50 -5.55 -7.08 2.56
CA ILE A 50 -4.91 -6.17 1.59
C ILE A 50 -5.12 -4.72 2.02
N GLY A 51 -6.38 -4.35 2.31
CA GLY A 51 -6.77 -3.00 2.70
C GLY A 51 -6.03 -2.46 3.92
N SER A 52 -5.80 -3.29 4.93
CA SER A 52 -5.12 -2.89 6.18
C SER A 52 -3.72 -2.31 5.95
N SER A 53 -3.02 -2.81 4.93
CA SER A 53 -1.70 -2.33 4.53
C SER A 53 -1.81 -1.29 3.41
N ALA A 54 -2.52 -1.65 2.34
CA ALA A 54 -2.48 -0.94 1.07
C ALA A 54 -3.26 0.40 1.08
N CYS A 55 -4.28 0.56 1.92
CA CYS A 55 -4.99 1.84 2.03
C CYS A 55 -4.09 2.98 2.55
N ASN A 56 -3.00 2.65 3.23
CA ASN A 56 -2.04 3.57 3.81
C ASN A 56 -0.74 3.69 3.00
N ALA A 57 -0.66 3.01 1.84
CA ALA A 57 0.57 2.91 1.05
C ALA A 57 1.12 4.26 0.60
N GLU A 58 0.26 5.20 0.23
CA GLU A 58 0.66 6.57 -0.17
C GLU A 58 1.38 7.30 0.96
N ALA A 59 0.84 7.26 2.18
CA ALA A 59 1.46 7.88 3.35
C ALA A 59 2.80 7.21 3.70
N PHE A 60 2.89 5.89 3.53
CA PHE A 60 4.14 5.17 3.73
C PHE A 60 5.19 5.56 2.68
N ASN A 61 4.82 5.58 1.40
CA ASN A 61 5.69 6.00 0.31
C ASN A 61 6.21 7.42 0.51
N GLU A 62 5.35 8.37 0.89
CA GLU A 62 5.77 9.73 1.21
C GLU A 62 6.72 9.79 2.43
N ALA A 63 6.44 9.01 3.47
CA ALA A 63 7.27 8.99 4.68
C ALA A 63 8.71 8.53 4.38
N ILE A 64 8.90 7.60 3.45
CA ILE A 64 10.22 7.08 3.04
C ILE A 64 10.90 7.88 1.92
N GLY A 65 10.32 9.02 1.51
CA GLY A 65 10.88 9.92 0.49
C GLY A 65 10.45 9.63 -0.95
N GLY A 66 9.28 9.01 -1.16
CA GLY A 66 8.68 8.83 -2.48
C GLY A 66 9.36 7.78 -3.35
N ARG A 67 9.88 6.70 -2.76
CA ARG A 67 10.74 5.70 -3.43
C ARG A 67 9.98 4.62 -4.22
N ASP A 68 8.98 5.00 -5.00
CA ASP A 68 8.25 4.12 -5.91
C ASP A 68 7.59 2.86 -5.27
N LEU A 69 6.95 3.04 -4.12
CA LEU A 69 5.98 2.09 -3.56
C LEU A 69 4.53 2.52 -3.86
N THR A 70 4.31 3.12 -5.03
CA THR A 70 2.98 3.56 -5.45
C THR A 70 2.16 2.38 -5.97
N LEU A 71 0.87 2.37 -5.65
CA LEU A 71 -0.03 1.32 -6.11
C LEU A 71 -0.56 1.56 -7.52
N GLU A 72 -0.41 2.77 -8.07
CA GLU A 72 -0.94 3.17 -9.38
C GLU A 72 -0.46 2.28 -10.54
N LYS A 73 0.73 1.67 -10.41
CA LYS A 73 1.27 0.73 -11.40
C LYS A 73 0.66 -0.67 -11.35
N TYR A 74 -0.13 -0.97 -10.32
CA TYR A 74 -0.81 -2.25 -10.12
C TYR A 74 -2.32 -2.02 -10.21
N GLN A 75 -2.87 -2.14 -11.42
CA GLN A 75 -4.24 -1.73 -11.73
C GLN A 75 -5.27 -2.40 -10.81
N CYS A 76 -5.17 -3.70 -10.59
CA CYS A 76 -6.10 -4.45 -9.77
C CYS A 76 -6.06 -4.07 -8.31
N LEU A 77 -4.86 -3.95 -7.75
CA LEU A 77 -4.66 -3.51 -6.39
C LEU A 77 -5.12 -2.06 -6.19
N TYR A 78 -4.84 -1.19 -7.15
CA TYR A 78 -5.25 0.21 -7.09
C TYR A 78 -6.77 0.36 -7.07
N GLU A 79 -7.48 -0.31 -7.99
CA GLU A 79 -8.95 -0.32 -8.04
C GLU A 79 -9.55 -0.87 -6.74
N LEU A 80 -8.99 -1.98 -6.22
CA LEU A 80 -9.43 -2.58 -4.98
C LEU A 80 -9.26 -1.62 -3.79
N VAL A 81 -8.11 -0.94 -3.70
CA VAL A 81 -7.86 0.04 -2.63
C VAL A 81 -8.79 1.24 -2.72
N ILE A 82 -9.09 1.75 -3.92
CA ILE A 82 -10.09 2.81 -4.10
C ILE A 82 -11.46 2.34 -3.60
N ALA A 83 -11.88 1.12 -3.97
CA ALA A 83 -13.15 0.57 -3.52
C ALA A 83 -13.20 0.46 -1.99
N LEU A 84 -12.14 -0.04 -1.36
CA LEU A 84 -12.02 -0.15 0.09
C LEU A 84 -12.06 1.21 0.79
N LYS A 85 -11.28 2.20 0.32
CA LYS A 85 -11.28 3.57 0.86
C LYS A 85 -12.66 4.23 0.77
N ASN A 86 -13.49 3.85 -0.20
CA ASN A 86 -14.83 4.38 -0.39
C ASN A 86 -15.91 3.78 0.54
N ILE A 87 -15.61 2.69 1.24
CA ILE A 87 -16.52 2.12 2.24
C ILE A 87 -16.76 3.16 3.35
N PRO A 88 -18.02 3.46 3.74
CA PRO A 88 -18.33 4.49 4.73
C PRO A 88 -17.57 4.34 6.05
N MET A 89 -17.41 3.11 6.54
CA MET A 89 -16.66 2.80 7.75
C MET A 89 -15.17 3.12 7.60
N MET A 90 -14.58 2.88 6.43
CA MET A 90 -13.16 3.15 6.18
C MET A 90 -12.86 4.65 6.24
N LYS A 91 -13.77 5.50 5.80
CA LYS A 91 -13.61 6.97 5.91
C LYS A 91 -13.50 7.46 7.35
N GLN A 92 -14.02 6.70 8.32
CA GLN A 92 -13.94 7.01 9.75
C GLN A 92 -12.69 6.42 10.41
N LEU A 93 -12.20 5.28 9.89
CA LEU A 93 -11.10 4.53 10.48
C LEU A 93 -9.73 4.89 9.90
N LEU A 94 -9.68 5.34 8.65
CA LEU A 94 -8.43 5.71 8.01
C LEU A 94 -7.84 6.96 8.67
N PRO A 95 -6.55 6.93 9.02
CA PRO A 95 -5.90 8.09 9.61
C PRO A 95 -5.83 9.22 8.59
N ILE A 96 -5.82 10.46 9.08
CA ILE A 96 -5.53 11.61 8.23
C ILE A 96 -4.11 11.46 7.68
N HIS A 97 -3.96 11.62 6.37
CA HIS A 97 -2.72 11.29 5.64
C HIS A 97 -1.47 11.94 6.26
N HIS A 98 -1.49 13.26 6.49
CA HIS A 98 -0.34 13.99 7.02
C HIS A 98 0.05 13.54 8.45
N ASP A 99 -0.94 13.21 9.29
CA ASP A 99 -0.70 12.69 10.63
C ASP A 99 -0.05 11.31 10.57
N LEU A 100 -0.50 10.45 9.65
CA LEU A 100 0.11 9.15 9.45
C LEU A 100 1.55 9.27 8.96
N VAL A 101 1.82 10.12 7.97
CA VAL A 101 3.19 10.39 7.48
C VAL A 101 4.10 10.84 8.63
N ALA A 102 3.65 11.82 9.42
CA ALA A 102 4.40 12.33 10.57
C ALA A 102 4.66 11.21 11.60
N LYS A 103 3.65 10.38 11.89
CA LYS A 103 3.77 9.25 12.81
C LYS A 103 4.75 8.19 12.31
N ILE A 104 4.74 7.86 11.02
CA ILE A 104 5.68 6.91 10.41
C ILE A 104 7.10 7.47 10.49
N ARG A 105 7.32 8.71 10.07
CA ARG A 105 8.63 9.37 10.14
C ARG A 105 9.19 9.38 11.55
N LYS A 106 8.36 9.75 12.53
CA LYS A 106 8.73 9.74 13.95
C LYS A 106 9.04 8.32 14.45
N LYS A 107 8.22 7.32 14.11
CA LYS A 107 8.39 5.93 14.57
C LYS A 107 9.69 5.31 14.05
N PHE A 108 10.08 5.62 12.83
CA PHE A 108 11.24 5.03 12.16
C PHE A 108 12.46 5.96 12.12
N ASN A 109 12.42 7.10 12.82
CA ASN A 109 13.47 8.13 12.80
C ASN A 109 13.88 8.53 11.36
N LEU A 110 12.88 8.62 10.46
CA LEU A 110 13.10 9.10 9.10
C LEU A 110 13.13 10.62 9.17
N ASN A 111 14.33 11.19 9.17
CA ASN A 111 14.50 12.64 9.07
C ASN A 111 13.93 13.12 7.73
N GLN A 112 13.27 14.27 7.73
CA GLN A 112 13.02 15.00 6.50
C GLN A 112 14.39 15.47 6.01
N GLU A 113 15.03 14.72 5.11
CA GLU A 113 16.11 15.26 4.30
C GLU A 113 15.46 16.36 3.46
N VAL A 114 15.65 17.61 3.90
CA VAL A 114 15.32 18.84 3.17
C VAL A 114 16.37 19.06 2.08
#